data_AF-A0A5R9DSG7-F1
#
_entry.id   AF-A0A5R9DSG7-F1
#
_cell.length_a   1.000
_cell.length_b   1.000
_cell.length_c   1.000
_cell.angle_alpha   90.00
_cell.angle_beta   90.00
_cell.angle_gamma   90.00
#
_symmetry.space_group_name_H-M   'P 1'
#
loop_
_entity.id
_entity.type
_entity.pdbx_description
1 polymer ?
#
loop_
_entity_poly.entity_id
_entity_poly.type
_entity_poly.pdbx_seq_one_letter_code
_entity_poly.pdbx_strand_id
1 'polypeptide(L)'
;MSSSPDRYAPSPGREATELAWEAAGARVQDANLARLRKEDEDADRLFPPGPVFTDALVDDNVMRLLGTALETYGTAKHAAGRMDLFQRLFDGTGDNAIPYTR
;
A
#
# COMPACT_ATOMS: atom_id res chain seq x y z
N MET A 1 -1.11 31.73 29.73
CA MET A 1 -0.73 30.96 28.53
C MET A 1 0.09 29.79 29.01
N SER A 2 -0.51 28.60 29.13
CA SER A 2 0.20 27.36 29.46
C SER A 2 0.15 26.46 28.24
N SER A 3 1.27 26.38 27.52
CA SER A 3 1.49 25.38 26.49
C SER A 3 2.10 24.16 27.16
N SER A 4 1.27 23.16 27.49
CA SER A 4 1.76 21.81 27.75
C SER A 4 2.10 21.17 26.41
N PRO A 5 3.33 20.71 26.16
CA PRO A 5 3.61 19.84 25.03
C PRO A 5 3.04 18.47 25.40
N ASP A 6 1.81 18.21 24.93
CA ASP A 6 1.22 16.88 24.95
C ASP A 6 2.06 16.00 24.02
N ARG A 7 3.13 15.43 24.58
CA ARG A 7 3.93 14.42 23.91
C ARG A 7 3.05 13.19 23.84
N TYR A 8 2.37 13.03 22.72
CA TYR A 8 1.75 11.78 22.31
C TYR A 8 2.88 10.75 22.18
N ALA A 9 3.27 10.13 23.29
CA ALA A 9 4.13 8.97 23.25
C ALA A 9 3.25 7.82 22.72
N PRO A 10 3.52 7.29 21.52
CA PRO A 10 2.75 6.18 21.00
C PRO A 10 2.86 5.00 21.98
N SER A 11 1.71 4.46 22.39
CA SER A 11 1.67 3.26 23.21
C SER A 11 2.10 2.07 22.35
N PRO A 12 3.05 1.21 22.78
CA PRO A 12 3.55 0.10 21.97
C PRO A 12 2.46 -0.85 21.46
N GLY A 13 1.38 -1.06 22.24
CA GLY A 13 0.23 -1.86 21.81
C GLY A 13 -0.61 -1.24 20.70
N ARG A 14 -0.56 0.10 20.56
CA ARG A 14 -1.20 0.83 19.47
C ARG A 14 -0.36 0.73 18.19
N GLU A 15 0.96 0.91 18.29
CA GLU A 15 1.88 0.74 17.15
C GLU A 15 1.82 -0.68 16.58
N ALA A 16 1.77 -1.70 17.45
CA ALA A 16 1.65 -3.09 16.99
C ALA A 16 0.32 -3.36 16.27
N THR A 17 -0.77 -2.75 16.72
CA THR A 17 -2.09 -2.88 16.08
C THR A 17 -2.13 -2.16 14.72
N GLU A 18 -1.55 -0.96 14.66
CA GLU A 18 -1.43 -0.17 13.42
C GLU A 18 -0.55 -0.91 12.39
N LEU A 19 0.60 -1.44 12.80
CA LEU A 19 1.47 -2.22 11.91
C LEU A 19 0.80 -3.52 11.42
N ALA A 20 0.04 -4.20 12.29
CA ALA A 20 -0.70 -5.40 11.90
C ALA A 20 -1.80 -5.08 10.87
N TRP A 21 -2.44 -3.92 11.02
CA TRP A 21 -3.43 -3.42 10.08
C TRP A 21 -2.80 -3.08 8.72
N GLU A 22 -1.70 -2.33 8.72
CA GLU A 22 -0.95 -2.00 7.51
C GLU A 22 -0.44 -3.25 6.79
N ALA A 23 0.07 -4.24 7.55
CA ALA A 23 0.50 -5.52 6.99
C ALA A 23 -0.65 -6.32 6.37
N ALA A 24 -1.86 -6.25 6.92
CA ALA A 24 -3.04 -6.88 6.33
C ALA A 24 -3.41 -6.20 4.99
N GLY A 25 -3.41 -4.86 4.95
CA GLY A 25 -3.65 -4.10 3.72
C GLY A 25 -2.60 -4.38 2.64
N ALA A 26 -1.33 -4.37 3.01
CA ALA A 26 -0.21 -4.64 2.12
C ALA A 26 -0.31 -6.02 1.45
N ARG A 27 -0.69 -7.06 2.21
CA ARG A 27 -0.90 -8.41 1.65
C ARG A 27 -2.04 -8.46 0.63
N VAL A 28 -3.10 -7.69 0.83
CA VAL A 28 -4.20 -7.58 -0.14
C VAL A 28 -3.70 -6.88 -1.41
N GLN A 29 -2.94 -5.79 -1.27
CA GLN A 29 -2.35 -5.07 -2.40
C GLN A 29 -1.39 -5.94 -3.20
N ASP A 30 -0.56 -6.74 -2.53
CA ASP A 30 0.34 -7.70 -3.17
C ASP A 30 -0.44 -8.76 -3.97
N ALA A 31 -1.54 -9.28 -3.40
CA ALA A 31 -2.41 -10.22 -4.10
C ALA A 31 -3.09 -9.58 -5.32
N ASN A 32 -3.52 -8.32 -5.21
CA ASN A 32 -4.10 -7.57 -6.31
C ASN A 32 -3.08 -7.31 -7.43
N LEU A 33 -1.87 -6.89 -7.06
CA LEU A 33 -0.76 -6.70 -8.02
C LEU A 33 -0.42 -8.02 -8.72
N ALA A 34 -0.34 -9.14 -8.00
CA ALA A 34 -0.07 -10.45 -8.59
C ALA A 34 -1.15 -10.89 -9.61
N ARG A 35 -2.41 -10.47 -9.42
CA ARG A 35 -3.47 -10.68 -10.42
C ARG A 35 -3.29 -9.73 -11.60
N LEU A 36 -3.06 -8.44 -11.35
CA LEU A 36 -2.86 -7.43 -12.39
C LEU A 36 -1.69 -7.74 -13.31
N ARG A 37 -0.59 -8.28 -12.80
CA ARG A 37 0.55 -8.73 -13.62
C ARG A 37 0.18 -9.73 -14.72
N LYS A 38 -0.90 -10.49 -14.54
CA LYS A 38 -1.40 -11.45 -15.54
C LYS A 38 -2.28 -10.80 -16.60
N GLU A 39 -2.83 -9.62 -16.30
CA GLU A 39 -3.81 -8.91 -17.13
C GLU A 39 -3.21 -7.69 -17.83
N ASP A 40 -2.14 -7.12 -17.27
CA ASP A 40 -1.56 -5.85 -17.69
C ASP A 40 -0.02 -5.90 -17.67
N GLU A 41 0.58 -5.83 -18.86
CA GLU A 41 2.04 -5.85 -19.04
C GLU A 41 2.74 -4.68 -18.34
N ASP A 42 2.09 -3.52 -18.18
CA ASP A 42 2.70 -2.42 -17.44
C ASP A 42 2.85 -2.75 -15.95
N ALA A 43 1.90 -3.51 -15.37
CA ALA A 43 2.00 -3.92 -13.97
C ALA A 43 3.16 -4.90 -13.76
N ASP A 44 3.42 -5.78 -14.73
CA ASP A 44 4.56 -6.70 -14.70
C ASP A 44 5.89 -5.96 -14.88
N ARG A 45 5.93 -5.02 -15.83
CA ARG A 45 7.14 -4.26 -16.18
C ARG A 45 7.55 -3.23 -15.12
N LEU A 46 6.59 -2.53 -14.51
CA LEU A 46 6.87 -1.36 -13.67
C LEU A 46 7.09 -1.70 -12.19
N PHE A 47 6.44 -2.74 -11.67
CA PHE A 47 6.55 -3.06 -10.24
C PHE A 47 7.68 -4.06 -9.98
N PRO A 48 8.52 -3.84 -8.94
CA PRO A 48 9.53 -4.79 -8.50
C PRO A 48 8.94 -6.18 -8.20
N PRO A 49 9.64 -7.28 -8.52
CA PRO A 49 9.15 -8.63 -8.24
C PRO A 49 8.97 -8.86 -6.74
N GLY A 50 8.08 -9.79 -6.38
CA GLY A 50 7.80 -10.13 -4.98
C GLY A 50 6.65 -9.34 -4.35
N PRO A 51 6.44 -9.48 -3.03
CA PRO A 51 5.40 -8.83 -2.25
C PRO A 51 5.79 -7.38 -1.91
N VAL A 52 5.88 -6.54 -2.94
CA VAL A 52 6.43 -5.18 -2.88
C VAL A 52 5.74 -4.28 -1.85
N PHE A 53 4.43 -4.45 -1.62
CA PHE A 53 3.71 -3.65 -0.62
C PHE A 53 4.07 -4.10 0.80
N THR A 54 4.17 -5.41 1.04
CA THR A 54 4.58 -5.94 2.34
C THR A 54 6.04 -5.60 2.65
N ASP A 55 6.92 -5.75 1.66
CA ASP A 55 8.35 -5.45 1.81
C ASP A 55 8.60 -3.96 2.05
N ALA A 56 7.80 -3.07 1.43
CA ALA A 56 7.87 -1.63 1.65
C ALA A 56 7.55 -1.18 3.09
N LEU A 57 6.91 -2.02 3.91
CA LEU A 57 6.64 -1.69 5.33
C LEU A 57 7.91 -1.71 6.20
N VAL A 58 8.97 -2.39 5.75
CA VAL A 58 10.20 -2.60 6.53
C VAL A 58 11.49 -2.24 5.76
N ASP A 59 11.38 -1.94 4.47
CA ASP A 59 12.50 -1.56 3.60
C ASP A 59 12.21 -0.24 2.87
N ASP A 60 12.89 0.83 3.31
CA ASP A 60 12.79 2.18 2.72
C ASP A 60 13.15 2.23 1.23
N ASN A 61 14.08 1.39 0.79
CA ASN A 61 14.45 1.35 -0.62
C ASN A 61 13.34 0.72 -1.45
N VAL A 62 12.68 -0.33 -0.93
CA VAL A 62 11.48 -0.90 -1.58
C VAL A 62 10.34 0.11 -1.57
N MET A 63 10.11 0.83 -0.47
CA MET A 63 9.10 1.90 -0.39
C MET A 63 9.30 2.97 -1.47
N ARG A 64 10.54 3.42 -1.66
CA ARG A 64 10.88 4.40 -2.70
C ARG A 64 10.62 3.86 -4.10
N LEU A 65 11.02 2.62 -4.38
CA LEU A 65 10.77 1.96 -5.67
C LEU A 65 9.28 1.78 -5.95
N LEU A 66 8.52 1.39 -4.91
CA LEU A 66 7.07 1.26 -4.96
C LEU A 66 6.40 2.61 -5.30
N GLY A 67 6.83 3.70 -4.64
CA GLY A 67 6.33 5.04 -4.94
C GLY A 67 6.49 5.43 -6.40
N THR A 68 7.69 5.22 -6.96
CA THR A 68 7.96 5.48 -8.40
C THR A 68 7.12 4.58 -9.31
N ALA A 69 6.95 3.30 -8.97
CA ALA A 69 6.13 2.38 -9.74
C ALA A 69 4.65 2.79 -9.75
N LEU A 70 4.10 3.21 -8.60
CA LEU A 70 2.73 3.69 -8.47
C LEU A 70 2.48 4.95 -9.30
N GLU A 71 3.37 5.93 -9.24
CA GLU A 71 3.25 7.17 -10.03
C GLU A 71 3.29 6.87 -11.54
N THR A 72 4.24 6.03 -11.95
CA THR A 72 4.43 5.68 -13.36
C THR A 72 3.24 4.87 -13.89
N TYR A 73 2.78 3.87 -13.13
CA TYR A 73 1.63 3.04 -13.49
C TYR A 73 0.34 3.87 -13.51
N GLY A 74 0.10 4.70 -12.49
CA GLY A 74 -1.05 5.61 -12.44
C GLY A 74 -1.09 6.55 -13.64
N THR A 75 0.04 7.15 -14.01
CA THR A 75 0.14 8.01 -15.21
C THR A 75 -0.17 7.23 -16.49
N ALA A 76 0.38 6.03 -16.64
CA ALA A 76 0.12 5.18 -17.82
C ALA A 76 -1.38 4.82 -17.94
N LYS A 77 -2.03 4.47 -16.82
CA LYS A 77 -3.45 4.10 -16.81
C LYS A 77 -4.38 5.29 -16.97
N HIS A 78 -3.98 6.45 -16.47
CA HIS A 78 -4.67 7.70 -16.76
C HIS A 78 -4.65 8.02 -18.26
N ALA A 79 -3.46 7.98 -18.89
CA ALA A 79 -3.31 8.23 -20.32
C ALA A 79 -4.07 7.23 -21.20
N ALA A 80 -4.17 5.98 -20.77
CA ALA A 80 -4.91 4.93 -21.47
C ALA A 80 -6.43 4.94 -21.18
N GLY A 81 -6.93 5.81 -20.31
CA GLY A 81 -8.33 5.82 -19.89
C GLY A 81 -8.76 4.58 -19.08
N ARG A 82 -7.80 3.88 -18.45
CA ARG A 82 -8.02 2.63 -17.69
C ARG A 82 -7.69 2.78 -16.20
N MET A 83 -8.12 3.90 -15.60
CA MET A 83 -7.86 4.18 -14.18
C MET A 83 -8.49 3.16 -13.22
N ASP A 84 -9.47 2.39 -13.68
CA ASP A 84 -10.02 1.25 -12.98
C ASP A 84 -8.94 0.20 -12.64
N LEU A 85 -7.97 -0.04 -13.54
CA LEU A 85 -6.87 -0.97 -13.28
C LEU A 85 -5.89 -0.45 -12.22
N PHE A 86 -5.72 0.87 -12.13
CA PHE A 86 -4.96 1.48 -11.04
C PHE A 86 -5.72 1.36 -9.71
N GLN A 87 -7.02 1.63 -9.70
CA GLN A 87 -7.88 1.53 -8.51
C GLN A 87 -7.92 0.11 -7.96
N ARG A 88 -7.94 -0.91 -8.83
CA ARG A 88 -7.92 -2.34 -8.45
C ARG A 88 -6.74 -2.76 -7.59
N LEU A 89 -5.64 -1.99 -7.55
CA LEU A 89 -4.55 -2.23 -6.59
C LEU A 89 -5.04 -2.14 -5.13
N PHE A 90 -6.01 -1.27 -4.87
CA PHE A 90 -6.51 -0.91 -3.55
C PHE A 90 -7.85 -1.57 -3.21
N ASP A 91 -8.36 -2.46 -4.08
CA ASP A 91 -9.60 -3.18 -3.81
C ASP A 91 -9.45 -4.05 -2.57
N GLY A 92 -10.33 -3.83 -1.58
CA GLY A 92 -10.33 -4.57 -0.33
C GLY A 92 -9.28 -4.11 0.69
N THR A 93 -8.72 -2.90 0.54
CA THR A 93 -7.75 -2.34 1.51
C THR A 93 -8.33 -1.23 2.40
N GLY A 94 -9.61 -0.87 2.20
CA GLY A 94 -10.26 0.18 2.99
C GLY A 94 -10.62 -0.25 4.41
N ASP A 95 -10.96 0.72 5.26
CA ASP A 95 -11.28 0.55 6.70
C ASP A 95 -12.34 -0.51 7.02
N ASN A 96 -13.20 -0.85 6.06
CA ASN A 96 -14.25 -1.86 6.23
C ASN A 96 -13.87 -3.26 5.71
N ALA A 97 -12.71 -3.42 5.08
CA ALA A 97 -12.30 -4.66 4.43
C ALA A 97 -11.40 -5.54 5.30
N ILE A 98 -10.72 -4.94 6.28
CA ILE A 98 -9.95 -5.66 7.29
C ILE A 98 -10.72 -5.51 8.62
N PRO A 99 -10.99 -6.59 9.36
CA PRO A 99 -11.74 -6.46 10.61
C PRO A 99 -10.90 -5.75 11.68
N TYR A 100 -11.32 -4.54 12.07
CA TYR A 100 -10.79 -3.87 13.27
C TYR A 100 -11.34 -4.59 14.51
N THR A 101 -10.51 -5.39 15.17
CA THR A 101 -10.81 -5.83 16.55
C THR A 101 -10.40 -4.72 17.50
N ARG A 102 -11.41 -3.98 17.99
CA ARG A 102 -11.28 -3.03 19.11
C ARG A 102 -11.28 -3.78 20.45
#